data_AF-E2B7Z0-F1
#
_entry.id   AF-E2B7Z0-F1
#
_cell.length_a   1.000
_cell.length_b   1.000
_cell.length_c   1.000
_cell.angle_alpha   90.00
_cell.angle_beta   90.00
_cell.angle_gamma   90.00
#
_symmetry.space_group_name_H-M   'P 1'
#
loop_
_entity.id
_entity.type
_entity.pdbx_description
1 polymer ?
#
loop_
_entity_poly.entity_id
_entity_poly.type
_entity_poly.pdbx_seq_one_letter_code
_entity_poly.pdbx_strand_id
1 'polypeptide(L)' 'DADFSNKIIFSDDAHFHLDGLVNRQNCRIWCSENPRVIVEKQMHPQRVTVWCGFWAGGIIGPF' A
#
# COMPACT_ATOMS: atom_id res chain seq x y z
N ASP A 1 12.89 -15.06 -26.40
CA ASP A 1 13.98 -15.31 -25.45
C ASP A 1 13.34 -15.76 -24.14
N ALA A 2 13.63 -16.97 -23.66
CA ALA A 2 12.96 -17.55 -22.48
C ALA A 2 13.29 -16.77 -21.19
N ASP A 3 14.43 -16.08 -21.16
CA ASP A 3 14.93 -15.34 -20.01
C ASP A 3 14.64 -13.83 -20.07
N PHE A 4 13.76 -13.38 -20.97
CA PHE A 4 13.45 -11.96 -21.12
C PHE A 4 12.93 -11.34 -19.82
N SER A 5 12.14 -12.08 -19.04
CA SER A 5 11.63 -11.64 -17.73
C SER A 5 12.74 -11.29 -16.74
N ASN A 6 13.90 -11.95 -16.80
CA ASN A 6 15.03 -11.69 -15.91
C ASN A 6 15.72 -10.34 -16.19
N LYS A 7 15.38 -9.69 -17.30
CA LYS A 7 15.92 -8.39 -17.70
C LYS A 7 14.96 -7.24 -17.39
N ILE A 8 13.75 -7.54 -16.88
CA ILE A 8 12.73 -6.53 -16.55
C ILE A 8 12.93 -6.07 -15.11
N ILE A 9 13.00 -4.75 -14.93
CA ILE A 9 12.94 -4.10 -13.63
C ILE A 9 11.56 -3.45 -13.50
N PHE A 10 10.88 -3.74 -12.41
CA PHE A 10 9.65 -3.08 -11.99
C PHE A 10 9.99 -2.03 -10.94
N SER A 11 9.28 -0.91 -10.92
CA SER A 11 9.41 0.11 -9.88
C SER A 11 8.08 0.78 -9.62
N ASP A 12 7.83 1.15 -8.37
CA ASP A 12 6.63 1.89 -7.98
C ASP A 12 6.89 2.72 -6.71
N ASP A 13 5.99 3.67 -6.47
CA ASP A 13 5.92 4.45 -5.24
C ASP A 13 4.72 3.99 -4.39
N ALA A 14 4.96 3.74 -3.11
CA ALA A 14 3.92 3.36 -2.16
C ALA A 14 3.83 4.34 -0.98
N HIS A 15 2.60 4.67 -0.57
CA HIS A 15 2.36 5.49 0.62
C HIS A 15 2.01 4.62 1.83
N PHE A 16 2.82 4.71 2.87
CA PHE A 16 2.57 4.09 4.17
C PHE A 16 2.09 5.13 5.16
N HIS A 17 0.88 4.93 5.70
CA HIS A 17 0.30 5.82 6.69
C HIS A 17 0.83 5.46 8.08
N LEU A 18 1.30 6.45 8.85
CA LEU A 18 1.89 6.25 10.17
C LEU A 18 0.87 6.27 11.31
N ASP A 19 -0.36 6.68 11.02
CA ASP A 19 -1.47 6.86 11.97
C ASP A 19 -2.33 5.59 12.16
N GLY A 20 -1.86 4.43 11.66
CA GLY A 20 -2.59 3.16 11.77
C GLY A 20 -3.87 3.12 10.92
N LEU A 21 -4.02 4.05 9.99
CA LEU A 21 -5.26 4.22 9.25
C LEU A 21 -5.47 3.10 8.23
N VAL A 22 -6.59 2.40 8.37
CA VAL A 22 -6.96 1.29 7.48
C VAL A 22 -7.44 1.86 6.15
N ASN A 23 -6.91 1.34 5.03
CA ASN A 23 -7.39 1.69 3.70
C ASN A 23 -8.92 1.48 3.61
N ARG A 24 -9.64 2.43 3.01
CA ARG A 24 -11.10 2.38 2.91
C ARG A 24 -11.61 1.10 2.25
N GLN A 25 -10.86 0.55 1.30
CA GLN A 25 -11.21 -0.71 0.62
C GLN A 25 -11.11 -1.93 1.55
N ASN A 26 -10.25 -1.87 2.57
CA ASN A 26 -10.06 -2.94 3.55
C ASN A 26 -10.86 -2.70 4.85
N CYS A 27 -11.46 -1.51 5.02
CA CYS A 27 -12.26 -1.18 6.20
C CYS A 27 -13.66 -1.81 6.07
N ARG A 28 -13.81 -3.02 6.61
CA ARG A 28 -15.10 -3.73 6.63
C ARG A 28 -15.61 -3.86 8.06
N ILE A 29 -16.74 -3.23 8.34
CA ILE A 29 -17.42 -3.25 9.63
C ILE A 29 -18.55 -4.28 9.55
N TRP A 30 -18.56 -5.23 10.48
CA TRP A 30 -19.58 -6.27 10.57
C TRP A 30 -20.45 -6.03 11.80
N CYS A 31 -21.75 -6.21 11.66
CA CYS A 31 -22.73 -6.16 12.73
C CYS A 31 -23.97 -6.97 12.33
N SER A 32 -24.74 -7.45 13.30
CA SER A 32 -26.00 -8.16 13.06
C SER A 32 -27.10 -7.25 12.51
N GLU A 33 -27.00 -5.94 12.77
CA GLU A 33 -27.91 -4.89 12.28
C GLU A 33 -27.10 -3.75 11.65
N ASN A 34 -27.75 -2.85 10.89
CA ASN A 34 -27.06 -1.74 10.24
C ASN A 34 -26.33 -0.88 11.29
N PRO A 35 -24.98 -0.87 11.32
CA PRO A 35 -24.26 -0.35 12.46
C PRO A 35 -24.14 1.18 12.46
N ARG A 36 -24.61 1.87 11.40
CA ARG A 36 -24.59 3.35 11.24
C ARG A 36 -23.24 3.98 11.66
N VAL A 37 -22.13 3.30 11.39
CA VAL A 37 -20.81 3.74 11.86
C VAL A 37 -20.27 4.80 10.92
N ILE A 38 -19.79 5.89 11.51
CA ILE A 38 -18.98 6.90 10.85
C ILE A 38 -17.55 6.69 11.34
N VAL A 39 -16.65 6.32 10.44
CA VAL A 39 -15.22 6.25 10.74
C VAL A 39 -14.60 7.58 10.35
N GLU A 40 -14.24 8.37 11.35
CA GLU A 40 -13.53 9.62 11.12
C GLU A 40 -12.10 9.32 10.63
N LYS A 41 -11.66 10.09 9.64
CA LYS A 41 -10.31 10.01 9.08
C LYS A 41 -9.66 11.37 9.19
N GLN A 42 -8.39 11.39 9.60
CA GLN A 42 -7.59 12.60 9.58
C GLN A 42 -7.45 13.11 8.14
N MET A 43 -7.74 14.40 7.93
CA MET A 43 -7.67 15.04 6.60
C MET A 43 -6.23 15.10 6.05
N HIS A 44 -5.25 15.20 6.95
CA HIS A 44 -3.82 15.24 6.62
C HIS A 44 -3.07 14.17 7.43
N PRO A 45 -3.20 12.88 7.06
CA PRO A 45 -2.51 11.81 7.77
C PRO A 45 -1.00 11.90 7.51
N GLN A 46 -0.19 11.64 8.53
CA GLN A 46 1.26 11.52 8.34
C GLN A 46 1.53 10.24 7.54
N ARG A 47 2.26 10.38 6.44
CA ARG A 47 2.62 9.28 5.55
C ARG A 47 4.07 9.37 5.13
N VAL A 48 4.66 8.21 4.92
CA VAL A 48 5.96 8.04 4.27
C VAL A 48 5.69 7.53 2.86
N THR A 49 6.22 8.22 1.86
CA THR A 49 6.29 7.71 0.50
C THR A 49 7.59 6.96 0.38
N VAL A 50 7.52 5.73 -0.10
CA VAL A 50 8.69 4.90 -0.35
C VAL A 50 8.70 4.54 -1.82
N TRP A 51 9.85 4.75 -2.45
CA TRP A 51 10.12 4.20 -3.77
C TRP A 51 10.79 2.83 -3.62
N CYS A 52 10.37 1.86 -4.42
CA CYS A 52 11.03 0.57 -4.49
C CYS A 52 11.02 0.01 -5.92
N GLY A 53 12.15 -0.57 -6.31
CA GLY A 53 12.27 -1.40 -7.50
C GLY A 53 12.44 -2.87 -7.14
N PHE A 54 12.09 -3.77 -8.06
CA PHE A 54 12.47 -5.17 -7.98
C PHE A 54 12.64 -5.79 -9.36
N TRP A 55 13.42 -6.86 -9.41
CA TRP A 55 13.66 -7.66 -10.61
C TRP A 55 13.98 -9.10 -10.21
N ALA A 56 14.29 -9.97 -11.17
CA ALA A 56 14.58 -11.38 -10.88
C ALA A 56 15.73 -11.60 -9.88
N GLY A 57 16.66 -10.65 -9.76
CA GLY A 57 17.78 -10.70 -8.82
C GLY A 57 17.48 -10.16 -7.41
N GLY A 58 16.27 -9.64 -7.15
CA GLY A 58 15.87 -9.14 -5.83
C GLY A 58 15.35 -7.70 -5.83
N ILE A 59 15.44 -7.06 -4.66
CA ILE A 59 14.88 -5.73 -4.37
C ILE A 59 15.94 -4.64 -4.54
N ILE A 60 15.53 -3.48 -5.04
CA ILE A 60 16.32 -2.25 -5.19
C ILE A 60 15.61 -1.14 -4.41
N GLY A 61 16.26 -0.54 -3.40
CA GLY A 61 15.59 0.32 -2.40
C GLY A 61 15.21 -0.47 -1.15
N PRO A 62 14.42 0.06 -0.20
CA PRO A 62 13.55 1.25 -0.25
C PRO A 62 14.28 2.58 -0.04
N PHE A 63 13.83 3.62 -0.76
CA PHE A 63 14.27 5.02 -0.58
C PHE A 63 13.09 5.93 -0.22
#